data_AF-A0A5B9WHE8-F1
#
_entry.id   AF-A0A5B9WHE8-F1
#
_cell.length_a   1.000
_cell.length_b   1.000
_cell.length_c   1.000
_cell.angle_alpha   90.00
_cell.angle_beta   90.00
_cell.angle_gamma   90.00
#
_symmetry.space_group_name_H-M   'P 1'
#
loop_
_entity.id
_entity.type
_entity.pdbx_description
1 polymer ?
#
loop_
_entity_poly.entity_id
_entity_poly.type
_entity_poly.pdbx_seq_one_letter_code
_entity_poly.pdbx_strand_id
1 'polypeptide(L)'
;MEEPNENFDWKLLQFFVKIIRTVFIFLFWMMINIFFGLYLGFAVPEESTPARLTGFYTWFGLSLAAYIYLVWRLWRKKMPPPDA
;
A
#
# COMPACT_ATOMS: atom_id res chain seq x y z
N MET A 1 23.45 39.34 3.77
CA MET A 1 22.31 38.66 3.11
C MET A 1 22.35 37.25 3.67
N GLU A 2 21.35 36.84 4.45
CA GLU A 2 21.26 35.44 4.87
C GLU A 2 21.10 34.62 3.59
N GLU A 3 22.11 33.85 3.24
CA GLU A 3 22.02 32.91 2.12
C GLU A 3 20.87 31.97 2.46
N PRO A 4 19.81 31.89 1.64
CA PRO A 4 18.74 30.94 1.89
C PRO A 4 19.39 29.56 1.98
N ASN A 5 19.13 28.86 3.08
CA ASN A 5 19.58 27.50 3.30
C ASN A 5 19.04 26.59 2.19
N GLU A 6 19.78 26.52 1.07
CA GLU A 6 19.45 25.73 -0.12
C GLU A 6 19.83 24.24 0.05
N ASN A 7 20.12 23.78 1.28
CA ASN A 7 20.21 22.35 1.59
C ASN A 7 18.82 21.78 1.86
N PHE A 8 17.87 22.02 0.95
CA PHE A 8 16.65 21.23 0.97
C PHE A 8 17.02 19.78 0.70
N ASP A 9 16.85 18.93 1.71
CA ASP A 9 17.31 17.54 1.68
C ASP A 9 16.41 16.71 0.75
N TRP A 10 16.70 16.80 -0.55
CA TRP A 10 15.98 16.10 -1.61
C TRP A 10 15.98 14.59 -1.41
N LYS A 11 17.01 14.04 -0.75
CA LYS A 11 17.10 12.62 -0.42
C LYS A 11 16.08 12.25 0.66
N LEU A 12 15.96 13.07 1.71
CA LEU A 12 14.93 12.92 2.75
C LEU A 12 13.51 12.99 2.16
N LEU A 13 13.26 13.95 1.26
CA LEU A 13 11.98 14.05 0.56
C LEU A 13 11.66 12.80 -0.26
N GLN A 14 12.61 12.28 -1.04
CA GLN A 14 12.40 11.08 -1.83
C GLN A 14 12.07 9.86 -0.97
N PHE A 15 12.71 9.75 0.20
CA PHE A 15 12.39 8.72 1.18
C PHE A 15 10.95 8.88 1.71
N PHE A 16 10.55 10.10 2.09
CA PHE A 16 9.20 10.38 2.58
C PHE A 16 8.13 10.12 1.52
N VAL A 17 8.36 10.54 0.27
CA VAL A 17 7.47 10.26 -0.86
C VAL A 17 7.31 8.75 -1.08
N LYS A 18 8.38 7.96 -0.92
CA LYS A 18 8.30 6.50 -1.01
C LYS A 18 7.43 5.89 0.09
N ILE A 19 7.51 6.42 1.32
CA ILE A 19 6.64 6.01 2.42
C ILE A 19 5.19 6.36 2.12
N ILE A 20 4.90 7.63 1.79
CA ILE A 20 3.54 8.09 1.46
C ILE A 20 2.94 7.22 0.36
N ARG A 21 3.70 6.95 -0.71
CA ARG A 21 3.26 6.09 -1.80
C ARG A 21 2.90 4.68 -1.33
N THR A 22 3.71 4.10 -0.44
CA THR A 22 3.45 2.78 0.14
C THR A 22 2.16 2.78 0.96
N VAL A 23 1.99 3.77 1.83
CA VAL A 23 0.79 3.95 2.66
C VAL A 23 -0.45 4.19 1.80
N PHE A 24 -0.35 5.03 0.76
CA PHE A 24 -1.46 5.31 -0.14
C PHE A 24 -1.92 4.05 -0.89
N ILE A 25 -0.97 3.24 -1.40
CA ILE A 25 -1.29 1.96 -2.05
C ILE A 25 -1.98 1.01 -1.05
N PHE A 26 -1.51 0.95 0.19
CA PHE A 26 -2.14 0.15 1.24
C PHE A 26 -3.58 0.59 1.51
N LEU A 27 -3.79 1.88 1.75
CA LEU A 27 -5.11 2.43 2.03
C LEU A 27 -6.07 2.24 0.85
N PHE A 28 -5.58 2.44 -0.38
CA PHE A 28 -6.36 2.20 -1.59
C PHE A 28 -6.75 0.73 -1.74
N TRP A 29 -5.81 -0.19 -1.51
CA TRP A 29 -6.08 -1.63 -1.49
C TRP A 29 -7.09 -2.01 -0.39
N MET A 30 -6.97 -1.44 0.81
CA MET A 30 -7.93 -1.64 1.90
C MET A 30 -9.33 -1.12 1.55
N MET A 31 -9.43 0.07 0.95
CA MET A 31 -10.70 0.66 0.51
C MET A 31 -11.44 -0.27 -0.46
N ILE A 32 -10.73 -0.84 -1.43
CA ILE A 32 -11.29 -1.83 -2.36
C ILE A 32 -11.83 -3.05 -1.59
N ASN A 33 -11.04 -3.62 -0.69
CA ASN A 33 -11.46 -4.81 0.06
C ASN A 33 -12.63 -4.54 1.01
N ILE A 34 -12.70 -3.36 1.63
CA ILE A 34 -13.83 -2.94 2.45
C ILE A 34 -15.09 -2.80 1.59
N PHE A 35 -14.97 -2.21 0.40
CA PHE A 35 -16.09 -2.08 -0.53
C PHE A 35 -16.65 -3.44 -0.96
N PHE A 36 -15.79 -4.36 -1.41
CA PHE A 36 -16.25 -5.70 -1.79
C PHE A 36 -16.72 -6.53 -0.59
N GLY A 37 -16.02 -6.46 0.53
CA GLY A 37 -16.28 -7.30 1.70
C GLY A 37 -17.51 -6.88 2.48
N LEU A 38 -17.63 -5.59 2.81
CA LEU A 38 -18.68 -5.07 3.68
C LEU A 38 -19.81 -4.42 2.89
N TYR A 39 -19.51 -3.53 1.94
CA TYR A 39 -20.56 -2.81 1.21
C TYR A 39 -21.38 -3.72 0.29
N LEU A 40 -20.71 -4.65 -0.42
CA LEU A 40 -21.40 -5.69 -1.21
C LEU A 40 -21.72 -6.96 -0.40
N GLY A 41 -21.32 -7.00 0.87
CA GLY A 41 -21.59 -8.11 1.78
C GLY A 41 -20.82 -9.39 1.51
N PHE A 42 -19.83 -9.43 0.60
CA PHE A 42 -19.16 -10.68 0.19
C PHE A 42 -18.36 -11.35 1.31
N ALA A 43 -17.99 -10.60 2.35
CA ALA A 43 -17.30 -11.10 3.52
C ALA A 43 -18.25 -11.47 4.67
N VAL A 44 -19.56 -11.24 4.52
CA VAL A 44 -20.56 -11.45 5.57
C VAL A 44 -21.24 -12.80 5.36
N PRO A 45 -21.08 -13.78 6.27
CA PRO A 45 -21.61 -15.13 6.09
C PRO A 45 -23.14 -15.21 5.97
N GLU A 46 -23.85 -14.28 6.60
CA GLU A 46 -25.32 -14.23 6.62
C GLU A 46 -25.92 -13.68 5.32
N GLU A 47 -25.22 -12.77 4.67
CA GLU A 47 -25.62 -12.10 3.41
C GLU A 47 -25.06 -12.81 2.16
N SER A 48 -24.02 -13.63 2.34
CA SER A 48 -23.28 -14.25 1.25
C SER A 48 -23.57 -15.71 1.03
N THR A 49 -23.72 -16.07 -0.25
CA THR A 49 -23.63 -17.48 -0.65
C THR A 49 -22.22 -18.02 -0.39
N PRO A 50 -22.07 -19.33 -0.07
CA PRO A 50 -20.77 -19.95 0.20
C PRO A 50 -19.74 -19.69 -0.91
N ALA A 51 -20.16 -19.66 -2.17
CA ALA A 51 -19.30 -19.37 -3.31
C ALA A 51 -18.73 -17.94 -3.30
N ARG A 52 -19.54 -16.93 -2.94
CA ARG A 52 -19.08 -15.53 -2.84
C ARG A 52 -18.11 -15.36 -1.67
N LEU A 53 -18.40 -16.01 -0.54
CA LEU A 53 -17.58 -15.97 0.66
C LEU A 53 -16.18 -16.56 0.39
N THR A 54 -16.12 -17.77 -0.17
CA THR A 54 -14.85 -18.42 -0.54
C THR A 54 -14.10 -17.59 -1.58
N GLY A 55 -14.80 -17.11 -2.62
CA GLY A 55 -14.20 -16.27 -3.66
C GLY A 55 -13.56 -14.99 -3.08
N PHE A 56 -14.25 -14.32 -2.15
CA PHE A 56 -13.74 -13.12 -1.49
C PHE A 56 -12.49 -13.42 -0.65
N TYR A 57 -12.49 -14.44 0.20
CA TYR A 57 -11.32 -14.74 1.03
C TYR A 57 -10.13 -15.25 0.21
N THR A 58 -10.36 -16.00 -0.87
CA THR A 58 -9.30 -16.37 -1.81
C THR A 58 -8.71 -15.13 -2.50
N TRP A 59 -9.55 -14.22 -2.99
CA TRP A 59 -9.12 -12.94 -3.57
C TRP A 59 -8.36 -12.08 -2.56
N PHE A 60 -8.86 -11.99 -1.32
CA PHE A 60 -8.23 -11.22 -0.25
C PHE A 60 -6.83 -11.77 0.06
N GLY A 61 -6.70 -13.08 0.23
CA GLY A 61 -5.40 -13.73 0.47
C GLY A 61 -4.40 -13.54 -0.69
N LEU A 62 -4.85 -13.75 -1.93
CA LEU A 62 -4.00 -13.56 -3.11
C LEU A 62 -3.57 -12.10 -3.27
N SER A 63 -4.50 -11.16 -3.10
CA SER A 63 -4.21 -9.73 -3.22
C SER A 63 -3.32 -9.23 -2.09
N LEU A 64 -3.42 -9.78 -0.87
CA LEU A 64 -2.50 -9.51 0.23
C LEU A 64 -1.08 -10.00 -0.10
N ALA A 65 -0.94 -11.23 -0.62
CA ALA A 65 0.36 -11.75 -1.04
C ALA A 65 0.98 -10.87 -2.16
N ALA A 66 0.17 -10.44 -3.14
CA ALA A 66 0.59 -9.53 -4.19
C ALA A 66 1.01 -8.15 -3.63
N TYR A 67 0.27 -7.62 -2.65
CA TYR A 67 0.62 -6.38 -1.97
C TYR A 67 1.96 -6.49 -1.23
N ILE A 68 2.16 -7.56 -0.45
CA ILE A 68 3.44 -7.82 0.25
C ILE A 68 4.60 -7.91 -0.74
N TYR A 69 4.41 -8.64 -1.85
CA TYR A 69 5.40 -8.71 -2.92
C TYR A 69 5.71 -7.34 -3.54
N LEU A 70 4.68 -6.51 -3.78
CA LEU A 70 4.85 -5.14 -4.29
C LEU A 70 5.63 -4.27 -3.32
N VAL A 71 5.29 -4.29 -2.03
CA VAL A 71 6.04 -3.56 -0.98
C VAL A 71 7.48 -4.02 -0.95
N TRP A 72 7.72 -5.33 -0.86
CA TRP A 72 9.08 -5.88 -0.91
C TRP A 72 9.84 -5.44 -2.17
N ARG A 73 9.20 -5.46 -3.34
CA ARG A 73 9.79 -5.02 -4.62
C ARG A 73 10.07 -3.52 -4.68
N LEU A 74 9.25 -2.69 -4.05
CA LEU A 74 9.49 -1.24 -3.95
C LEU A 74 10.67 -0.95 -3.01
N TRP A 75 10.77 -1.70 -1.92
CA TRP A 75 11.75 -1.46 -0.87
C TRP A 75 13.11 -2.14 -1.10
N ARG A 76 13.19 -3.19 -1.92
CA ARG A 76 14.46 -3.86 -2.27
C ARG A 76 15.47 -3.01 -3.06
N LYS A 77 15.02 -1.93 -3.71
CA LYS A 77 15.94 -1.01 -4.41
C LYS A 77 16.66 -0.15 -3.37
N LYS A 78 17.97 -0.34 -3.24
CA LYS A 78 18.84 0.48 -2.37
C LYS A 78 18.69 1.95 -2.79
N MET A 79 18.41 2.82 -1.82
CA MET A 79 18.51 4.26 -2.06
C MET A 79 19.99 4.62 -2.13
N PRO A 80 20.41 5.51 -3.05
CA PRO A 80 21.78 5.99 -3.06
C PRO A 80 22.07 6.64 -1.69
N PRO A 81 23.22 6.34 -1.07
CA PRO A 81 23.58 6.98 0.20
C PRO A 81 23.58 8.51 0.06
N PRO A 82 23.28 9.27 1.13
CA PRO A 82 23.59 10.69 1.20
C PRO A 82 25.06 10.89 0.81
N ASP A 83 25.35 11.90 -0.01
CA ASP A 83 26.74 12.17 -0.39
C ASP A 83 27.26 12.89 0.85
N ALA A 84 28.19 12.23 1.55
CA ALA A 84 28.76 12.69 2.81
C ALA A 84 29.71 13.87 2.61
#